data_AF-A0A7V1V1S4-F1
#
_entry.id   AF-A0A7V1V1S4-F1
#
_cell.length_a   1.000
_cell.length_b   1.000
_cell.length_c   1.000
_cell.angle_alpha   90.00
_cell.angle_beta   90.00
_cell.angle_gamma   90.00
#
_symmetry.space_group_name_H-M   'P 1'
#
loop_
_entity.id
_entity.type
_entity.pdbx_description
1 polymer ?
#
loop_
_entity_poly.entity_id
_entity_poly.type
_entity_poly.pdbx_seq_one_letter_code
_entity_poly.pdbx_strand_id
1 'polypeptide(L)'
;MVAYTSDVLIVGAGVGGLTLGLRLAAQGYRVRILQQREPGRALRPEIMQPAALHAFAQLGLLDRLKAVPAAPVERFHFHRIGGSLLCQVDYRLLRHPYPYALILLPHRTRHVILDGLRDFPGIHIHWDAQFAGLLRNGKQVIGAIASCDGREREFYAFVTVGADGSGSAFREALGIQARVKRDANAFLGPLVRSPSCAR
;
A
#
# COMPACT_ATOMS: atom_id res chain seq x y z
N MET A 1 7.62 -30.29 -7.35
CA MET A 1 7.60 -29.04 -6.57
C MET A 1 7.97 -27.92 -7.53
N VAL A 2 7.13 -26.89 -7.72
CA VAL A 2 7.45 -25.77 -8.64
C VAL A 2 8.18 -24.72 -7.83
N ALA A 3 9.42 -24.44 -8.20
CA ALA A 3 10.28 -23.45 -7.56
C ALA A 3 10.37 -22.19 -8.43
N TYR A 4 10.24 -21.04 -7.80
CA TYR A 4 10.24 -19.73 -8.43
C TYR A 4 11.51 -18.96 -8.00
N THR A 5 12.33 -18.48 -8.92
CA THR A 5 13.52 -17.64 -8.61
C THR A 5 13.34 -16.18 -9.02
N SER A 6 13.70 -15.24 -8.15
CA SER A 6 13.65 -13.79 -8.37
C SER A 6 14.81 -13.09 -7.66
N ASP A 7 15.08 -11.83 -7.99
CA ASP A 7 16.09 -11.07 -7.26
C ASP A 7 15.52 -10.61 -5.90
N VAL A 8 14.25 -10.18 -5.90
CA VAL A 8 13.52 -9.77 -4.69
C VAL A 8 12.17 -10.45 -4.61
N LEU A 9 11.87 -11.03 -3.44
CA LEU A 9 10.55 -11.54 -3.07
C LEU A 9 9.90 -10.61 -2.05
N ILE A 10 8.68 -10.15 -2.31
CA ILE A 10 7.91 -9.28 -1.41
C ILE A 10 6.69 -10.05 -0.92
N VAL A 11 6.51 -10.15 0.39
CA VAL A 11 5.32 -10.77 1.00
C VAL A 11 4.33 -9.66 1.34
N GLY A 12 3.27 -9.53 0.53
CA GLY A 12 2.20 -8.56 0.69
C GLY A 12 2.07 -7.58 -0.48
N ALA A 13 0.92 -7.57 -1.15
CA ALA A 13 0.57 -6.63 -2.23
C ALA A 13 -0.26 -5.43 -1.73
N GLY A 14 0.06 -4.91 -0.55
CA GLY A 14 -0.44 -3.61 -0.08
C GLY A 14 0.27 -2.45 -0.78
N VAL A 15 -0.10 -1.20 -0.45
CA VAL A 15 0.53 0.01 -1.04
C VAL A 15 2.05 -0.01 -0.89
N GLY A 16 2.57 -0.40 0.29
CA GLY A 16 4.01 -0.47 0.52
C GLY A 16 4.72 -1.52 -0.36
N GLY A 17 4.21 -2.74 -0.40
CA GLY A 17 4.80 -3.82 -1.20
C GLY A 17 4.72 -3.57 -2.71
N LEU A 18 3.57 -3.06 -3.19
CA LEU A 18 3.40 -2.69 -4.59
C LEU A 18 4.31 -1.53 -5.01
N THR A 19 4.44 -0.51 -4.17
CA THR A 19 5.32 0.64 -4.44
C THR A 19 6.79 0.23 -4.46
N LEU A 20 7.21 -0.61 -3.51
CA LEU A 20 8.58 -1.16 -3.50
C LEU A 20 8.83 -2.00 -4.75
N GLY A 21 7.89 -2.89 -5.09
CA GLY A 21 7.99 -3.73 -6.28
C GLY A 21 8.11 -2.92 -7.57
N LEU A 22 7.28 -1.89 -7.73
CA LEU A 22 7.34 -0.97 -8.87
C LEU A 22 8.71 -0.29 -8.97
N ARG A 23 9.23 0.24 -7.86
CA ARG A 23 10.52 0.93 -7.85
C ARG A 23 11.68 0.02 -8.22
N LEU A 24 11.68 -1.21 -7.69
CA LEU A 24 12.71 -2.21 -8.00
C LEU A 24 12.61 -2.71 -9.44
N ALA A 25 11.40 -2.95 -9.93
CA ALA A 25 11.18 -3.35 -11.32
C ALA A 25 11.63 -2.26 -12.31
N ALA A 26 11.39 -0.99 -11.99
CA ALA A 26 11.88 0.15 -12.77
C ALA A 26 13.42 0.26 -12.80
N GLN A 27 14.12 -0.40 -11.88
CA GLN A 27 15.58 -0.51 -11.85
C GLN A 27 16.09 -1.79 -12.53
N GLY A 28 15.21 -2.60 -13.10
CA GLY A 28 15.57 -3.83 -13.84
C GLY A 28 15.65 -5.10 -12.98
N TYR A 29 15.31 -5.04 -11.69
CA TYR A 29 15.27 -6.24 -10.85
C TYR A 29 14.06 -7.12 -11.15
N ARG A 30 14.25 -8.44 -11.09
CA ARG A 30 13.15 -9.42 -11.15
C ARG A 30 12.48 -9.51 -9.79
N VAL A 31 11.21 -9.12 -9.72
CA VAL A 31 10.46 -9.04 -8.47
C VAL A 31 9.28 -10.00 -8.49
N ARG A 32 9.09 -10.72 -7.39
CA ARG A 32 7.83 -11.44 -7.13
C ARG A 32 7.14 -10.87 -5.91
N ILE A 33 5.82 -10.76 -5.97
CA ILE A 33 4.98 -10.34 -4.84
C ILE A 33 4.02 -11.47 -4.52
N LEU A 34 3.94 -11.88 -3.27
CA LEU A 34 2.97 -12.88 -2.79
C LEU A 34 1.82 -12.16 -2.09
N GLN A 35 0.59 -12.53 -2.43
CA GLN A 35 -0.59 -11.95 -1.80
C GLN A 35 -1.69 -12.99 -1.62
N GLN A 36 -2.16 -13.14 -0.38
CA GLN A 36 -3.14 -14.16 -0.01
C GLN A 36 -4.52 -13.99 -0.68
N ARG A 37 -4.91 -12.76 -0.99
CA ARG A 37 -6.18 -12.42 -1.65
C ARG A 37 -6.14 -11.02 -2.20
N GLU A 38 -6.89 -10.75 -3.26
CA GLU A 38 -7.08 -9.37 -3.68
C GLU A 38 -7.87 -8.58 -2.61
N PRO A 39 -7.38 -7.41 -2.15
CA PRO A 39 -8.14 -6.57 -1.23
C PRO A 39 -9.49 -6.15 -1.83
N GLY A 40 -10.55 -6.22 -1.03
CA GLY A 40 -11.87 -5.73 -1.44
C GLY A 40 -11.93 -4.20 -1.58
N ARG A 41 -13.11 -3.70 -1.99
CA ARG A 41 -13.38 -2.27 -2.09
C ARG A 41 -13.57 -1.65 -0.71
N ALA A 42 -12.57 -0.90 -0.24
CA ALA A 42 -12.72 -0.05 0.95
C ALA A 42 -13.66 1.12 0.65
N LEU A 43 -14.64 1.35 1.51
CA LEU A 43 -15.61 2.44 1.41
C LEU A 43 -15.19 3.70 2.20
N ARG A 44 -14.26 3.54 3.14
CA ARG A 44 -13.69 4.67 3.88
C ARG A 44 -12.66 5.38 3.00
N PRO A 45 -12.81 6.70 2.75
CA PRO A 45 -11.80 7.45 2.02
C PRO A 45 -10.49 7.57 2.80
N GLU A 46 -9.41 7.78 2.07
CA GLU A 46 -8.10 8.15 2.60
C GLU A 46 -7.76 9.58 2.18
N ILE A 47 -6.87 10.20 2.96
CA ILE A 47 -6.32 11.52 2.67
C ILE A 47 -4.86 11.31 2.31
N MET A 48 -4.53 11.48 1.04
CA MET A 48 -3.16 11.47 0.57
C MET A 48 -2.52 12.83 0.82
N GLN A 49 -1.51 12.85 1.68
CA GLN A 49 -0.79 14.05 2.06
C GLN A 49 0.16 14.53 0.95
N PRO A 50 0.58 15.80 0.94
CA PRO A 50 1.57 16.34 -0.01
C PRO A 50 2.80 15.44 -0.23
N ALA A 51 3.38 14.90 0.85
CA ALA A 51 4.54 14.01 0.77
C ALA A 51 4.27 12.73 -0.02
N ALA A 52 3.06 12.16 0.09
CA ALA A 52 2.67 11.00 -0.69
C ALA A 52 2.45 11.36 -2.17
N LEU A 53 1.89 12.54 -2.48
CA LEU A 53 1.82 13.03 -3.86
C LEU A 53 3.22 13.19 -4.48
N HIS A 54 4.19 13.65 -3.69
CA HIS A 54 5.58 13.72 -4.13
C HIS A 54 6.19 12.33 -4.38
N ALA A 55 5.93 11.35 -3.51
CA ALA A 55 6.34 9.97 -3.75
C ALA A 55 5.74 9.41 -5.05
N PHE A 56 4.45 9.68 -5.33
CA PHE A 56 3.83 9.29 -6.60
C PHE A 56 4.46 9.97 -7.82
N ALA A 57 4.93 11.22 -7.68
CA ALA A 57 5.66 11.90 -8.73
C ALA A 57 7.00 11.21 -9.03
N GLN A 58 7.74 10.83 -7.98
CA GLN A 58 9.01 10.10 -8.10
C GLN A 58 8.85 8.69 -8.70
N LEU A 59 7.66 8.11 -8.61
CA LEU A 59 7.30 6.84 -9.23
C LEU A 59 6.76 7.00 -10.67
N GLY A 60 6.61 8.23 -11.17
CA GLY A 60 5.99 8.49 -12.48
C GLY A 60 4.48 8.22 -12.53
N LEU A 61 3.82 8.11 -11.37
CA LEU A 61 2.41 7.74 -11.27
C LEU A 61 1.49 8.92 -10.88
N LEU A 62 2.03 10.10 -10.61
CA LEU A 62 1.23 11.23 -10.13
C LEU A 62 0.11 11.62 -11.10
N ASP A 63 0.36 11.63 -12.40
CA ASP A 63 -0.67 12.02 -13.38
C ASP A 63 -1.77 10.96 -13.49
N ARG A 64 -1.40 9.67 -13.44
CA ARG A 64 -2.37 8.56 -13.35
C ARG A 64 -3.21 8.67 -12.07
N LEU A 65 -2.58 9.04 -10.94
CA LEU A 65 -3.27 9.27 -9.68
C LEU A 65 -4.23 10.46 -9.74
N LYS A 66 -3.86 11.57 -10.40
CA LYS A 66 -4.73 12.73 -10.58
C LYS A 66 -5.92 12.46 -11.51
N ALA A 67 -5.78 11.50 -12.42
CA ALA A 67 -6.82 11.13 -13.38
C ALA A 67 -7.93 10.23 -12.78
N VAL A 68 -7.71 9.59 -11.63
CA VAL A 68 -8.78 8.83 -10.97
C VAL A 68 -9.76 9.78 -10.29
N PRO A 69 -11.02 9.36 -10.06
CA PRO A 69 -11.94 10.22 -9.31
C PRO A 69 -11.39 10.46 -7.90
N ALA A 70 -11.12 11.72 -7.59
CA ALA A 70 -10.52 12.17 -6.35
C ALA A 70 -10.87 13.65 -6.12
N ALA A 71 -10.81 14.10 -4.87
CA ALA A 71 -11.06 15.48 -4.50
C ALA A 71 -9.77 16.14 -3.99
N PRO A 72 -9.20 17.13 -4.71
CA PRO A 72 -8.12 17.94 -4.16
C PRO A 72 -8.65 18.82 -3.03
N VAL A 73 -7.89 18.93 -1.95
CA VAL A 73 -8.22 19.71 -0.75
C VAL A 73 -7.04 20.58 -0.38
N GLU A 74 -7.22 21.89 -0.54
CA GLU A 74 -6.23 22.89 -0.13
C GLU A 74 -6.33 23.23 1.36
N ARG A 75 -7.53 23.09 1.94
CA ARG A 75 -7.83 23.50 3.31
C ARG A 75 -8.73 22.50 4.03
N PHE A 76 -8.41 22.19 5.27
CA PHE A 76 -9.30 21.52 6.21
C PHE A 76 -9.78 22.51 7.26
N HIS A 77 -11.09 22.59 7.48
CA HIS A 77 -11.68 23.41 8.52
C HIS A 77 -12.23 22.49 9.62
N PHE A 78 -11.86 22.77 10.86
CA PHE A 78 -12.34 22.05 12.03
C PHE A 78 -13.34 22.95 12.73
N HIS A 79 -14.60 22.51 12.82
CA HIS A 79 -15.66 23.23 13.48
C HIS A 79 -16.07 22.53 14.77
N ARG A 80 -16.46 23.31 15.77
CA ARG A 80 -17.22 22.80 16.91
C ARG A 80 -18.62 22.40 16.41
N ILE A 81 -19.20 21.38 17.03
CA ILE A 81 -20.63 21.09 16.87
C ILE A 81 -21.41 22.37 17.25
N GLY A 82 -22.25 22.87 16.33
CA GLY A 82 -22.91 24.18 16.47
C GLY A 82 -22.29 25.30 15.61
N GLY A 83 -21.21 25.03 14.88
CA GLY A 83 -20.80 25.81 13.70
C GLY A 83 -19.58 26.72 13.86
N SER A 84 -19.08 26.97 15.07
CA SER A 84 -17.91 27.83 15.25
C SER A 84 -16.63 27.19 14.69
N LEU A 85 -15.86 27.94 13.91
CA LEU A 85 -14.55 27.51 13.41
C LEU A 85 -13.56 27.45 14.59
N LEU A 86 -12.94 26.29 14.78
CA LEU A 86 -11.92 26.07 15.82
C LEU A 86 -10.52 26.29 15.26
N CYS A 87 -10.22 25.65 14.13
CA CYS A 87 -8.94 25.83 13.45
C CYS A 87 -9.04 25.49 11.97
N GLN A 88 -8.03 25.93 11.23
CA GLN A 88 -7.86 25.65 9.82
C GLN A 88 -6.46 25.09 9.59
N VAL A 89 -6.37 24.03 8.78
CA VAL A 89 -5.12 23.56 8.20
C VAL A 89 -5.12 24.01 6.74
N ASP A 90 -4.12 24.82 6.35
CA ASP A 90 -3.99 25.35 4.98
C ASP A 90 -2.70 24.84 4.34
N TYR A 91 -2.83 23.93 3.38
CA TYR A 91 -1.69 23.33 2.69
C TYR A 91 -0.94 24.33 1.80
N ARG A 92 -1.57 25.44 1.41
CA ARG A 92 -0.96 26.47 0.54
C ARG A 92 0.16 27.23 1.24
N LEU A 93 0.25 27.13 2.56
CA LEU A 93 1.36 27.68 3.35
C LEU A 93 2.62 26.82 3.26
N LEU A 94 2.54 25.59 2.75
CA LEU A 94 3.69 24.72 2.59
C LEU A 94 4.53 25.13 1.38
N ARG A 95 5.85 25.17 1.57
CA ARG A 95 6.83 25.25 0.47
C ARG A 95 7.00 23.87 -0.15
N HIS A 96 5.98 23.39 -0.85
CA HIS A 96 5.94 22.04 -1.43
C HIS A 96 5.36 22.09 -2.87
N PRO A 97 5.87 21.29 -3.82
CA PRO A 97 5.39 21.28 -5.22
C PRO A 97 3.92 20.88 -5.38
N TYR A 98 3.37 20.18 -4.39
CA TYR A 98 1.96 19.75 -4.34
C TYR A 98 1.33 20.24 -3.03
N PRO A 99 0.99 21.53 -2.89
CA PRO A 99 0.54 22.13 -1.63
C PRO A 99 -0.97 21.90 -1.40
N TYR A 100 -1.39 20.64 -1.51
CA TYR A 100 -2.77 20.19 -1.31
C TYR A 100 -2.76 18.71 -0.91
N ALA A 101 -3.83 18.27 -0.26
CA ALA A 101 -4.11 16.86 -0.06
C ALA A 101 -5.06 16.32 -1.15
N LEU A 102 -5.04 15.02 -1.39
CA LEU A 102 -5.96 14.36 -2.30
C LEU A 102 -6.82 13.36 -1.53
N ILE A 103 -8.15 13.53 -1.57
CA ILE A 103 -9.09 12.59 -0.96
C ILE A 103 -9.62 11.63 -2.01
N LEU A 104 -9.45 10.32 -1.76
CA LEU A 104 -9.87 9.27 -2.67
C LEU A 104 -10.16 7.97 -1.90
N LEU A 105 -10.69 6.96 -2.59
CA LEU A 105 -10.90 5.64 -2.00
C LEU A 105 -9.62 4.80 -2.15
N PRO A 106 -9.17 4.05 -1.12
CA PRO A 106 -7.88 3.35 -1.12
C PRO A 106 -7.65 2.38 -2.29
N HIS A 107 -8.71 1.76 -2.80
CA HIS A 107 -8.60 0.85 -3.95
C HIS A 107 -8.16 1.57 -5.23
N ARG A 108 -8.44 2.88 -5.38
CA ARG A 108 -8.00 3.68 -6.53
C ARG A 108 -6.50 3.87 -6.52
N THR A 109 -5.93 4.22 -5.37
CA THR A 109 -4.48 4.31 -5.17
C THR A 109 -3.79 3.00 -5.52
N ARG A 110 -4.34 1.87 -5.04
CA ARG A 110 -3.81 0.54 -5.34
C ARG A 110 -3.89 0.23 -6.85
N HIS A 111 -5.01 0.51 -7.51
CA HIS A 111 -5.17 0.28 -8.95
C HIS A 111 -4.17 1.09 -9.77
N VAL A 112 -3.93 2.35 -9.41
CA VAL A 112 -2.92 3.19 -10.08
C VAL A 112 -1.53 2.56 -10.01
N ILE A 113 -1.15 2.01 -8.85
CA ILE A 113 0.13 1.32 -8.70
C ILE A 113 0.14 0.01 -9.51
N LEU A 114 -0.92 -0.79 -9.45
CA LEU A 114 -1.06 -2.05 -10.20
C LEU A 114 -0.98 -1.83 -11.71
N ASP A 115 -1.63 -0.79 -12.23
CA ASP A 115 -1.55 -0.42 -13.64
C ASP A 115 -0.13 0.06 -14.00
N GLY A 116 0.55 0.76 -13.09
CA GLY A 116 1.98 1.09 -13.19
C GLY A 116 2.89 -0.12 -13.34
N LEU A 117 2.59 -1.22 -12.67
CA LEU A 117 3.41 -2.44 -12.73
C LEU A 117 3.38 -3.10 -14.12
N ARG A 118 2.34 -2.87 -14.93
CA ARG A 118 2.22 -3.45 -16.28
C ARG A 118 3.29 -2.94 -17.24
N ASP A 119 3.89 -1.79 -16.92
CA ASP A 119 4.98 -1.21 -17.70
C ASP A 119 6.29 -2.00 -17.53
N PHE A 120 6.35 -2.94 -16.57
CA PHE A 120 7.56 -3.68 -16.22
C PHE A 120 7.34 -5.20 -16.28
N PRO A 121 7.86 -5.91 -17.29
CA PRO A 121 7.68 -7.37 -17.40
C PRO A 121 8.45 -8.16 -16.32
N GLY A 122 9.40 -7.54 -15.62
CA GLY A 122 10.21 -8.18 -14.59
C GLY A 122 9.50 -8.37 -13.25
N ILE A 123 8.27 -7.88 -13.07
CA ILE A 123 7.50 -8.00 -11.82
C ILE A 123 6.26 -8.85 -12.00
N HIS A 124 6.08 -9.82 -11.09
CA HIS A 124 4.93 -10.71 -11.08
C HIS A 124 4.27 -10.75 -9.70
N ILE A 125 2.94 -10.60 -9.67
CA ILE A 125 2.14 -10.79 -8.46
C ILE A 125 1.52 -12.18 -8.51
N HIS A 126 1.77 -12.96 -7.47
CA HIS A 126 1.08 -14.21 -7.20
C HIS A 126 -0.09 -13.92 -6.25
N TRP A 127 -1.27 -13.77 -6.83
CA TRP A 127 -2.53 -13.75 -6.09
C TRP A 127 -2.84 -15.14 -5.54
N ASP A 128 -3.71 -15.19 -4.53
CA ASP A 128 -4.10 -16.41 -3.82
C ASP A 128 -2.90 -17.22 -3.30
N ALA A 129 -1.82 -16.49 -2.98
CA ALA A 129 -0.57 -17.01 -2.44
C ALA A 129 -0.40 -16.55 -0.99
N GLN A 130 -0.78 -17.39 -0.04
CA GLN A 130 -0.66 -17.11 1.38
C GLN A 130 0.72 -17.50 1.88
N PHE A 131 1.46 -16.56 2.45
CA PHE A 131 2.72 -16.85 3.13
C PHE A 131 2.54 -17.91 4.22
N ALA A 132 3.37 -18.95 4.18
CA ALA A 132 3.33 -20.09 5.09
C ALA A 132 4.62 -20.25 5.91
N GLY A 133 5.76 -19.70 5.43
CA GLY A 133 7.01 -19.78 6.16
C GLY A 133 8.21 -19.21 5.40
N LEU A 134 9.36 -19.17 6.07
CA LEU A 134 10.62 -18.72 5.47
C LEU A 134 11.43 -19.93 4.98
N LEU A 135 12.03 -19.79 3.80
CA LEU A 135 13.10 -20.69 3.38
C LEU A 135 14.44 -20.18 3.94
N ARG A 136 15.22 -21.07 4.53
CA ARG A 136 16.49 -20.72 5.20
C ARG A 136 17.64 -21.61 4.76
N ASN A 137 18.81 -21.00 4.63
CA ASN A 137 20.10 -21.67 4.62
C ASN A 137 20.88 -21.22 5.86
N GLY A 138 20.85 -22.02 6.92
CA GLY A 138 21.33 -21.62 8.24
C GLY A 138 20.61 -20.36 8.74
N LYS A 139 21.36 -19.28 8.98
CA LYS A 139 20.80 -18.00 9.42
C LYS A 139 20.25 -17.14 8.27
N GLN A 140 20.63 -17.43 7.02
CA GLN A 140 20.23 -16.66 5.85
C GLN A 140 18.81 -17.00 5.43
N VAL A 141 17.97 -15.99 5.21
CA VAL A 141 16.69 -16.16 4.51
C VAL A 141 16.97 -16.17 3.02
N ILE A 142 16.51 -17.22 2.34
CA ILE A 142 16.72 -17.43 0.90
C ILE A 142 15.40 -17.43 0.11
N GLY A 143 14.29 -17.11 0.77
CA GLY A 143 12.97 -17.18 0.15
C GLY A 143 11.83 -17.33 1.15
N ALA A 144 10.67 -17.74 0.62
CA ALA A 144 9.48 -18.07 1.40
C ALA A 144 8.74 -19.28 0.82
N ILE A 145 7.99 -19.96 1.68
CA ILE A 145 6.97 -20.93 1.31
C ILE A 145 5.64 -20.19 1.27
N ALA A 146 4.83 -20.45 0.26
CA ALA A 146 3.45 -20.00 0.23
C ALA A 146 2.49 -21.13 -0.18
N SER A 147 1.31 -21.12 0.42
CA SER A 147 0.18 -21.94 0.00
C SER A 147 -0.51 -21.26 -1.17
N CYS A 148 -0.52 -21.93 -2.32
CA CYS A 148 -1.21 -21.52 -3.54
C CYS A 148 -2.17 -22.63 -3.95
N ASP A 149 -3.47 -22.35 -4.02
CA ASP A 149 -4.50 -23.35 -4.36
C ASP A 149 -4.48 -24.58 -3.44
N GLY A 150 -4.20 -24.37 -2.14
CA GLY A 150 -4.07 -25.44 -1.14
C GLY A 150 -2.79 -26.28 -1.26
N ARG A 151 -1.84 -25.90 -2.11
CA ARG A 151 -0.54 -26.57 -2.27
C ARG A 151 0.61 -25.64 -1.92
N GLU A 152 1.58 -26.15 -1.18
CA GLU A 152 2.80 -25.41 -0.89
C GLU A 152 3.68 -25.26 -2.14
N ARG A 153 4.22 -24.05 -2.31
CA ARG A 153 5.17 -23.69 -3.36
C ARG A 153 6.31 -22.90 -2.74
N GLU A 154 7.50 -23.10 -3.31
CA GLU A 154 8.73 -22.45 -2.85
C GLU A 154 9.11 -21.28 -3.76
N PHE A 155 9.39 -20.14 -3.13
CA PHE A 155 9.81 -18.91 -3.79
C PHE A 155 11.18 -18.53 -3.27
N TYR A 156 12.21 -18.67 -4.10
CA TYR A 156 13.59 -18.33 -3.80
C TYR A 156 13.92 -16.90 -4.25
N ALA A 157 14.67 -16.17 -3.42
CA ALA A 157 15.17 -14.85 -3.76
C ALA A 157 16.46 -14.49 -3.01
N PHE A 158 17.22 -13.54 -3.55
CA PHE A 158 18.40 -12.99 -2.86
C PHE A 158 18.00 -12.11 -1.68
N VAL A 159 16.87 -11.40 -1.80
CA VAL A 159 16.30 -10.57 -0.73
C VAL A 159 14.81 -10.88 -0.59
N THR A 160 14.36 -11.12 0.64
CA THR A 160 12.93 -11.29 0.95
C THR A 160 12.46 -10.18 1.87
N VAL A 161 11.37 -9.50 1.51
CA VAL A 161 10.82 -8.34 2.22
C VAL A 161 9.41 -8.63 2.73
N GLY A 162 9.17 -8.40 4.02
CA GLY A 162 7.84 -8.43 4.61
C GLY A 162 7.12 -7.09 4.45
N ALA A 163 6.00 -7.09 3.74
CA ALA A 163 5.11 -5.95 3.50
C ALA A 163 3.62 -6.34 3.74
N ASP A 164 3.38 -7.25 4.67
CA ASP A 164 2.11 -7.94 4.98
C ASP A 164 1.27 -7.25 6.07
N GLY A 165 1.65 -6.04 6.48
CA GLY A 165 0.84 -5.16 7.33
C GLY A 165 1.08 -5.33 8.84
N SER A 166 0.16 -4.82 9.65
CA SER A 166 0.35 -4.72 11.11
C SER A 166 0.42 -6.10 11.80
N GLY A 167 -0.38 -7.05 11.34
CA GLY A 167 -0.38 -8.47 11.78
C GLY A 167 0.63 -9.32 11.02
N SER A 168 1.84 -8.80 10.78
CA SER A 168 2.85 -9.44 9.93
C SER A 168 3.26 -10.82 10.43
N ALA A 169 2.81 -11.87 9.73
CA ALA A 169 3.26 -13.24 9.92
C ALA A 169 4.73 -13.39 9.48
N PHE A 170 5.17 -12.59 8.52
CA PHE A 170 6.57 -12.54 8.10
C PHE A 170 7.50 -12.09 9.23
N ARG A 171 7.15 -11.00 9.93
CA ARG A 171 7.89 -10.50 11.10
C ARG A 171 7.96 -11.54 12.21
N GLU A 172 6.85 -12.23 12.46
CA GLU A 172 6.77 -13.30 13.46
C GLU A 172 7.66 -14.48 13.09
N ALA A 173 7.68 -14.90 11.82
CA ALA A 173 8.58 -15.95 11.32
C ALA A 173 10.07 -15.57 11.39
N LEU A 174 10.38 -14.27 11.40
CA LEU A 174 11.73 -13.75 11.66
C LEU A 174 12.08 -13.70 13.16
N GLY A 175 11.12 -13.91 14.06
CA GLY A 175 11.31 -13.79 15.51
C GLY A 175 11.44 -12.33 15.99
N ILE A 176 11.02 -11.36 15.18
CA ILE A 176 11.15 -9.93 15.52
C ILE A 176 9.98 -9.52 16.41
N GLN A 177 10.29 -9.11 17.64
CA GLN A 177 9.30 -8.64 18.60
C GLN A 177 8.78 -7.24 18.22
N ALA A 178 7.47 -7.05 18.31
CA ALA A 178 6.82 -5.76 18.06
C ALA A 178 6.26 -5.17 19.36
N ARG A 179 6.58 -3.91 19.63
CA ARG A 179 5.93 -3.13 20.69
C ARG A 179 4.65 -2.50 20.15
N VAL A 180 3.50 -3.11 20.44
CA VAL A 180 2.20 -2.62 19.98
C VAL A 180 1.60 -1.68 21.02
N LYS A 181 1.37 -0.42 20.65
CA LYS A 181 0.56 0.52 21.44
C LYS A 181 -0.84 0.56 20.86
N ARG A 182 -1.83 0.11 21.64
CA ARG A 182 -3.25 0.21 21.25
C ARG A 182 -3.77 1.56 21.73
N ASP A 183 -4.42 2.29 20.83
CA ASP A 183 -5.16 3.50 21.17
C ASP A 183 -6.48 3.08 21.85
N ALA A 184 -6.87 3.78 22.91
CA ALA A 184 -8.16 3.56 23.57
C ALA A 184 -9.32 4.16 22.76
N ASN A 185 -9.02 5.07 21.83
CA ASN A 185 -10.01 5.73 21.00
C ASN A 185 -10.44 4.84 19.84
N ALA A 186 -11.75 4.75 19.62
CA ALA A 186 -12.33 4.21 18.40
C ALA A 186 -12.88 5.36 17.53
N PHE A 187 -12.74 5.24 16.21
CA PHE A 187 -13.25 6.23 15.27
C PHE A 187 -14.45 5.65 14.51
N LEU A 188 -15.57 6.36 14.54
CA LEU A 188 -16.72 6.09 13.68
C LEU A 188 -16.74 7.10 12.53
N GLY A 189 -16.73 6.60 11.29
CA GLY A 189 -16.82 7.43 10.09
C GLY A 189 -18.07 7.09 9.28
N PRO A 190 -19.17 7.86 9.39
CA PRO A 190 -20.36 7.64 8.58
C PRO A 190 -20.13 8.10 7.14
N LEU A 191 -20.65 7.34 6.19
CA LEU A 191 -20.80 7.79 4.81
C LEU A 191 -22.16 8.46 4.67
N VAL A 192 -22.15 9.77 4.46
CA VAL A 192 -23.37 10.57 4.28
C VAL A 192 -23.43 11.08 2.84
N ARG A 193 -24.64 11.20 2.28
CA ARG A 193 -24.82 11.87 0.99
C ARG A 193 -24.48 13.35 1.17
N SER A 194 -23.72 13.89 0.23
CA SER A 194 -23.43 15.33 0.23
C SER A 194 -24.74 16.12 0.12
N PRO A 195 -24.97 17.17 0.93
CA PRO A 195 -26.13 18.03 0.79
C PRO A 195 -26.24 18.66 -0.61
N SER A 196 -25.10 18.84 -1.28
CA SER A 196 -25.03 19.36 -2.65
C SER A 196 -25.45 18.36 -3.74
N CYS A 197 -25.54 17.06 -3.43
CA CYS A 197 -26.04 16.03 -4.34
C CYS A 197 -27.57 15.84 -4.29
N ALA A 198 -28.27 16.64 -3.47
CA ALA A 198 -29.73 16.60 -3.32
C ALA A 198 -30.46 17.68 -4.16
N ARG A 199 -29.75 18.27 -5.14
CA ARG A 199 -30.33 19.16 -6.16
C ARG A 199 -30.24 18.50 -7.53
#